data_AF-A0A4P7F6D3-F1
#
_entry.id   AF-A0A4P7F6D3-F1
#
_cell.length_a   1.000
_cell.length_b   1.000
_cell.length_c   1.000
_cell.angle_alpha   90.00
_cell.angle_beta   90.00
_cell.angle_gamma   90.00
#
_symmetry.space_group_name_H-M   'P 1'
#
loop_
_entity.id
_entity.type
_entity.pdbx_description
1 polymer ?
#
loop_
_entity_poly.entity_id
_entity_poly.type
_entity_poly.pdbx_seq_one_letter_code
_entity_poly.pdbx_strand_id
1 'polypeptide(L)'
;MYFSLGQAAKEAGVAKSTISKALSSGKLSYREKNPEGYKIDPAELFRVFPRTTKTDADETSSNDWKPGKNGSETIPYSAKFEIQLAGLKSLLEEKDRRISDLEADRVHLREDRHRLTQNWQEERVRLLKLLEDQSGTVKLLTDERAKEETEAARTFWQKVFGRKAAVAA
;
A
#
# COMPACT_ATOMS: atom_id res chain seq x y z
N MET A 1 27.75 2.63 30.48
CA MET A 1 28.98 1.82 30.62
C MET A 1 29.98 2.30 29.60
N TYR A 2 31.26 2.47 29.93
CA TYR A 2 32.29 2.96 28.99
C TYR A 2 33.38 1.92 28.83
N PHE A 3 33.96 1.86 27.63
CA PHE A 3 35.09 1.00 27.34
C PHE A 3 36.41 1.77 27.45
N SER A 4 37.38 1.13 28.09
CA SER A 4 38.78 1.52 27.92
C SER A 4 39.27 1.19 26.51
N LEU A 5 40.37 1.78 26.09
CA LEU A 5 40.97 1.51 24.77
C LEU A 5 41.16 0.00 24.49
N GLY A 6 41.59 -0.74 25.51
CA GLY A 6 41.79 -2.19 25.40
C GLY A 6 40.50 -2.99 25.34
N GLN A 7 39.45 -2.56 26.04
CA GLN A 7 38.13 -3.18 25.98
C GLN A 7 37.45 -2.91 24.64
N ALA A 8 37.54 -1.68 24.13
CA ALA A 8 37.01 -1.31 22.83
C ALA A 8 37.65 -2.13 21.70
N ALA A 9 38.97 -2.33 21.74
CA ALA A 9 39.67 -3.18 20.79
C ALA A 9 39.17 -4.64 20.81
N LYS A 10 38.93 -5.20 22.01
CA LYS A 10 38.40 -6.56 22.16
C LYS A 10 36.97 -6.69 21.64
N GLU A 11 36.10 -5.76 22.00
CA GLU A 11 34.68 -5.77 21.62
C GLU A 11 34.47 -5.53 20.12
N ALA A 12 35.31 -4.69 19.50
CA ALA A 12 35.26 -4.44 18.06
C ALA A 12 36.07 -5.46 17.23
N GLY A 13 36.87 -6.32 17.87
CA GLY A 13 37.67 -7.34 17.16
C GLY A 13 38.85 -6.77 16.36
N VAL A 14 39.34 -5.57 16.70
CA VAL A 14 40.41 -4.87 15.97
C VAL A 14 41.61 -4.55 16.88
N ALA A 15 42.78 -4.29 16.29
CA ALA A 15 43.98 -3.93 17.05
C ALA A 15 43.81 -2.61 17.84
N LYS A 16 44.46 -2.49 19.01
CA LYS A 16 44.46 -1.27 19.83
C LYS A 16 44.97 -0.04 19.08
N SER A 17 45.94 -0.22 18.18
CA SER A 17 46.50 0.83 17.32
C SER A 17 45.45 1.38 16.34
N THR A 18 44.55 0.54 15.84
CA THR A 18 43.44 0.93 14.95
C THR A 18 42.45 1.82 15.69
N ILE A 19 42.05 1.44 16.90
CA ILE A 19 41.19 2.29 17.75
C ILE A 19 41.91 3.60 18.09
N SER A 20 43.20 3.56 18.44
CA SER A 20 43.98 4.75 18.75
C SER A 20 44.06 5.72 17.57
N LYS A 21 44.25 5.22 16.35
CA LYS A 21 44.24 6.02 15.12
C LYS A 21 42.86 6.63 14.85
N ALA A 22 41.78 5.88 15.10
CA ALA A 22 40.41 6.38 14.93
C ALA A 22 40.09 7.52 15.92
N LEU A 23 40.60 7.42 17.16
CA LEU A 23 40.50 8.49 18.16
C LEU A 23 41.34 9.71 17.77
N SER A 24 42.58 9.52 17.30
CA SER A 24 43.46 10.64 16.92
C SER A 24 43.02 11.35 15.64
N SER A 25 42.38 10.62 14.72
CA SER A 25 41.82 11.17 13.48
C SER A 25 40.42 11.78 13.65
N GLY A 26 39.82 11.69 14.85
CA GLY A 26 38.48 12.20 15.14
C GLY A 26 37.34 11.38 14.53
N LYS A 27 37.62 10.21 13.95
CA LYS A 27 36.59 9.30 13.41
C LYS A 27 35.77 8.65 14.53
N LEU A 28 36.41 8.38 15.66
CA LEU A 28 35.81 7.83 16.87
C LEU A 28 35.85 8.87 17.98
N SER A 29 34.69 9.19 18.55
CA SER A 29 34.57 10.11 19.68
C SER A 29 34.81 9.40 21.01
N TYR A 30 35.38 10.13 21.97
CA TYR A 30 35.53 9.68 23.35
C TYR A 30 34.87 10.68 24.29
N ARG A 31 34.38 10.21 25.45
CA ARG A 31 33.71 11.07 26.43
C ARG A 31 34.71 11.86 27.26
N GLU A 32 35.80 11.20 27.66
CA GLU A 32 36.82 11.79 28.52
C GLU A 32 38.16 11.07 28.29
N LYS A 33 39.26 11.81 28.44
CA LYS A 33 40.62 11.28 28.40
C LYS A 33 41.29 11.55 29.75
N ASN A 34 41.51 10.49 30.51
CA ASN A 34 42.16 10.53 31.82
C ASN A 34 43.60 10.02 31.70
N PRO A 35 44.46 10.25 32.72
CA PRO A 35 45.79 9.61 32.76
C PRO A 35 45.73 8.08 32.68
N GLU A 36 44.60 7.48 33.07
CA GLU A 36 44.34 6.04 32.99
C GLU A 36 43.85 5.57 31.60
N GLY A 37 43.56 6.50 30.67
CA GLY A 37 43.19 6.19 29.29
C GLY A 37 41.88 6.84 28.81
N TYR A 38 41.32 6.30 27.73
CA TYR A 38 40.11 6.81 27.07
C TYR A 38 38.85 6.17 27.62
N LYS A 39 37.78 6.96 27.77
CA LYS A 39 36.41 6.47 28.00
C LYS A 39 35.61 6.54 26.70
N ILE A 40 35.45 5.40 26.04
CA ILE A 40 34.78 5.27 24.74
C ILE A 40 33.36 4.77 24.96
N ASP A 41 32.39 5.43 24.33
CA ASP A 41 31.00 4.98 24.35
C ASP A 41 30.82 3.75 23.43
N PRO A 42 30.18 2.66 23.89
CA PRO A 42 29.82 1.53 23.04
C PRO A 42 29.08 1.93 21.75
N ALA A 43 28.21 2.95 21.80
CA ALA A 43 27.47 3.41 20.62
C ALA A 43 28.42 4.00 19.56
N GLU A 44 29.37 4.83 19.98
CA GLU A 44 30.40 5.38 19.10
C GLU A 44 31.32 4.29 18.56
N LEU A 45 31.68 3.31 19.39
CA LEU A 45 32.51 2.19 18.98
C LEU A 45 31.86 1.39 17.85
N PHE A 46 30.61 0.95 18.03
CA PHE A 46 29.92 0.11 17.04
C PHE A 46 29.41 0.90 15.83
N ARG A 47 29.30 2.22 15.92
CA ARG A 47 29.07 3.10 14.76
C ARG A 47 30.25 3.08 13.80
N VAL A 48 31.47 3.14 14.35
CA VAL A 48 32.72 3.21 13.56
C VAL A 48 33.24 1.83 13.19
N PHE A 49 33.11 0.88 14.11
CA PHE A 49 33.51 -0.51 13.96
C PHE A 49 32.29 -1.41 14.19
N PRO A 50 31.42 -1.57 13.17
CA PRO A 50 30.30 -2.49 13.25
C PRO A 50 30.79 -3.87 13.68
N ARG A 51 30.03 -4.55 14.55
CA ARG A 51 30.34 -5.94 14.94
C ARG A 51 30.34 -6.79 13.68
N THR A 52 31.52 -7.08 13.15
CA THR A 52 31.66 -8.14 12.17
C THR A 52 31.42 -9.42 12.93
N THR A 53 30.23 -10.00 12.77
CA THR A 53 30.06 -11.43 13.01
C THR A 53 31.15 -12.09 12.19
N LYS A 54 32.20 -12.60 12.83
CA LYS A 54 33.25 -13.37 12.18
C LYS A 54 32.59 -14.57 11.52
N THR A 55 32.20 -14.37 10.26
CA THR A 55 32.32 -15.40 9.25
C THR A 55 33.78 -15.26 8.84
N ASP A 56 34.59 -16.26 9.15
CA ASP A 56 36.02 -16.30 8.87
C ASP A 56 36.26 -16.20 7.36
N ALA A 57 36.24 -14.99 6.82
CA ALA A 57 36.49 -14.70 5.42
C ALA A 57 36.93 -13.26 5.27
N ASP A 58 37.89 -12.79 6.06
CA ASP A 58 38.97 -12.00 5.48
C ASP A 58 40.15 -11.87 6.43
N GLU A 59 41.31 -11.77 5.80
CA GLU A 59 42.63 -11.47 6.32
C GLU A 59 43.51 -12.62 6.87
N THR A 60 44.63 -12.76 6.13
CA THR A 60 45.97 -13.24 6.50
C THR A 60 46.34 -14.70 6.24
N SER A 61 46.91 -14.89 5.04
CA SER A 61 48.13 -15.65 4.79
C SER A 61 49.05 -15.77 6.02
N SER A 62 49.01 -16.91 6.70
CA SER A 62 50.14 -17.46 7.47
C SER A 62 49.78 -18.85 7.99
N ASN A 63 50.54 -19.84 7.51
CA ASN A 63 50.98 -21.04 8.20
C ASN A 63 50.00 -22.20 8.52
N ASP A 64 50.45 -23.36 8.02
CA ASP A 64 50.55 -24.63 8.73
C ASP A 64 49.24 -25.36 9.04
N TRP A 65 48.78 -26.13 8.05
CA TRP A 65 47.60 -26.99 8.15
C TRP A 65 47.96 -28.38 8.69
N LYS A 66 47.54 -28.68 9.91
CA LYS A 66 47.35 -30.07 10.39
C LYS A 66 45.85 -30.39 10.37
N PRO A 67 45.38 -31.43 9.67
CA PRO A 67 43.96 -31.76 9.67
C PRO A 67 43.61 -32.51 10.95
N GLY A 68 42.93 -31.83 11.87
CA GLY A 68 42.16 -32.46 12.94
C GLY A 68 40.89 -33.07 12.36
N LYS A 69 40.85 -34.41 12.32
CA LYS A 69 39.62 -35.21 12.17
C LYS A 69 38.52 -34.65 13.06
N ASN A 70 37.40 -34.20 12.47
CA ASN A 70 36.08 -34.19 13.08
C ASN A 70 35.05 -34.26 11.94
N GLY A 71 34.25 -35.33 11.94
CA GLY A 71 33.23 -35.61 10.94
C GLY A 71 32.06 -34.64 11.02
N SER A 72 32.13 -33.56 10.27
CA SER A 72 30.96 -32.84 9.80
C SER A 72 30.94 -33.04 8.29
N GLU A 73 29.89 -33.63 7.75
CA GLU A 73 29.63 -33.63 6.32
C GLU A 73 29.47 -32.17 5.88
N THR A 74 30.58 -31.57 5.47
CA THR A 74 30.61 -30.25 4.87
C THR A 74 29.90 -30.40 3.53
N ILE A 75 28.59 -30.12 3.50
CA ILE A 75 27.86 -29.96 2.24
C ILE A 75 28.72 -29.04 1.37
N PRO A 76 29.17 -29.53 0.19
CA PRO A 76 30.10 -28.77 -0.63
C PRO A 76 29.50 -27.39 -0.92
N TYR A 77 30.34 -26.38 -0.91
CA TYR A 77 29.92 -24.98 -1.05
C TYR A 77 29.02 -24.76 -2.29
N SER A 78 29.26 -25.53 -3.36
CA SER A 78 28.40 -25.62 -4.54
C SER A 78 26.96 -26.07 -4.24
N ALA A 79 26.77 -27.14 -3.46
CA ALA A 79 25.45 -27.65 -3.12
C ALA A 79 24.64 -26.67 -2.25
N LYS A 80 25.30 -25.89 -1.37
CA LYS A 80 24.62 -24.81 -0.63
C LYS A 80 24.11 -23.70 -1.56
N PHE A 81 24.89 -23.32 -2.57
CA PHE A 81 24.45 -22.34 -3.56
C PHE A 81 23.35 -22.88 -4.47
N GLU A 82 23.43 -24.13 -4.89
CA GLU A 82 22.37 -24.76 -5.70
C GLU A 82 21.04 -24.79 -4.95
N ILE A 83 21.05 -25.10 -3.65
CA ILE A 83 19.86 -25.05 -2.80
C ILE A 83 19.32 -23.61 -2.69
N GLN A 84 20.18 -22.62 -2.49
CA GLN A 84 19.76 -21.21 -2.43
C GLN A 84 19.18 -20.73 -3.76
N LEU A 85 19.81 -21.08 -4.89
CA LEU A 85 19.32 -20.76 -6.23
C LEU A 85 17.97 -21.42 -6.50
N ALA A 86 17.79 -22.69 -6.11
CA ALA A 86 16.52 -23.38 -6.22
C ALA A 86 15.44 -22.71 -5.36
N GLY A 87 15.76 -22.33 -4.13
CA GLY A 87 14.85 -21.62 -3.24
C GLY A 87 14.45 -20.24 -3.78
N LEU A 88 15.40 -19.48 -4.33
CA LEU A 88 15.13 -18.17 -4.94
C LEU A 88 14.27 -18.31 -6.20
N LYS A 89 14.52 -19.31 -7.05
CA LYS A 89 13.68 -19.58 -8.22
C LYS A 89 12.25 -19.95 -7.82
N SER A 90 12.10 -20.84 -6.84
CA SER A 90 10.77 -21.20 -6.31
C SER A 90 10.03 -20.00 -5.75
N LEU A 91 10.73 -19.11 -5.03
CA LEU A 91 10.14 -17.89 -4.51
C LEU A 91 9.72 -16.95 -5.64
N LEU A 92 10.54 -16.82 -6.69
CA LEU A 92 10.21 -15.99 -7.83
C LEU A 92 8.96 -16.51 -8.55
N GLU A 93 8.88 -17.82 -8.80
CA GLU A 93 7.70 -18.45 -9.41
C GLU A 93 6.44 -18.24 -8.56
N GLU A 94 6.53 -18.34 -7.24
CA GLU A 94 5.40 -18.07 -6.35
C GLU A 94 4.96 -16.60 -6.42
N LYS A 95 5.91 -15.66 -6.49
CA LYS A 95 5.63 -14.23 -6.63
C LYS A 95 4.99 -13.93 -7.99
N ASP A 96 5.48 -14.53 -9.06
CA ASP A 96 4.92 -14.36 -10.41
C ASP A 96 3.49 -14.89 -10.49
N ARG A 97 3.22 -16.06 -9.89
CA ARG A 97 1.85 -16.58 -9.74
C ARG A 97 0.97 -15.61 -8.98
N ARG A 98 1.44 -15.11 -7.83
CA ARG A 98 0.68 -14.16 -7.02
C ARG A 98 0.41 -12.84 -7.76
N ILE A 99 1.37 -12.36 -8.55
CA ILE A 99 1.20 -11.19 -9.40
C ILE A 99 0.13 -11.46 -10.46
N SER A 100 0.20 -12.60 -11.14
CA SER A 100 -0.78 -12.99 -12.16
C SER A 100 -2.20 -13.08 -11.58
N ASP A 101 -2.37 -13.66 -10.39
CA ASP A 101 -3.67 -13.72 -9.70
C ASP A 101 -4.20 -12.30 -9.39
N LEU A 102 -3.35 -11.43 -8.85
CA LEU A 102 -3.72 -10.05 -8.51
C LEU A 102 -4.06 -9.22 -9.76
N GLU A 103 -3.39 -9.47 -10.88
CA GLU A 103 -3.70 -8.84 -12.16
C GLU A 103 -5.06 -9.29 -12.69
N ALA A 104 -5.37 -10.60 -12.60
CA ALA A 104 -6.66 -11.15 -12.97
C ALA A 104 -7.80 -10.56 -12.10
N ASP A 105 -7.61 -10.53 -10.77
CA ASP A 105 -8.55 -9.92 -9.83
C ASP A 105 -8.78 -8.44 -10.18
N ARG A 106 -7.71 -7.70 -10.50
CA ARG A 106 -7.81 -6.28 -10.88
C ARG A 106 -8.63 -6.07 -12.15
N VAL A 107 -8.51 -6.96 -13.13
CA VAL A 107 -9.32 -6.93 -14.36
C VAL A 107 -10.78 -7.20 -14.01
N HIS A 108 -11.06 -8.24 -13.23
CA HIS A 108 -12.42 -8.57 -12.80
C HIS A 108 -13.08 -7.43 -12.04
N LEU A 109 -12.36 -6.80 -11.08
CA LEU A 109 -12.88 -5.65 -10.33
C LEU A 109 -13.16 -4.45 -11.24
N ARG A 110 -12.36 -4.23 -12.28
CA ARG A 110 -12.61 -3.15 -13.26
C ARG A 110 -13.86 -3.42 -14.07
N GLU A 111 -14.05 -4.66 -14.51
CA GLU A 111 -15.23 -5.09 -15.26
C GLU A 111 -16.50 -5.00 -14.41
N ASP A 112 -16.47 -5.50 -13.17
CA ASP A 112 -17.59 -5.41 -12.23
C ASP A 112 -17.98 -3.95 -11.97
N ARG A 113 -16.98 -3.09 -11.73
CA ARG A 113 -17.23 -1.66 -11.52
C ARG A 113 -17.84 -1.03 -12.77
N HIS A 114 -17.35 -1.39 -13.96
CA HIS A 114 -17.90 -0.88 -15.21
C HIS A 114 -19.34 -1.32 -15.39
N ARG A 115 -19.63 -2.62 -15.22
CA ARG A 115 -20.98 -3.19 -15.29
C ARG A 115 -21.93 -2.54 -14.31
N LEU A 116 -21.52 -2.38 -13.05
CA LEU A 116 -22.34 -1.72 -12.04
C LEU A 116 -22.63 -0.26 -12.43
N THR A 117 -21.63 0.46 -12.93
CA THR A 117 -21.81 1.85 -13.39
C THR A 117 -22.79 1.94 -14.56
N GLN A 118 -22.66 1.05 -15.55
CA GLN A 118 -23.58 0.99 -16.69
C GLN A 118 -25.01 0.69 -16.24
N ASN A 119 -25.20 -0.34 -15.41
CA ASN A 119 -26.51 -0.69 -14.88
C ASN A 119 -27.15 0.49 -14.13
N TRP A 120 -26.38 1.22 -13.32
CA TRP A 120 -26.87 2.41 -12.62
C TRP A 120 -27.21 3.56 -13.58
N GLN A 121 -26.41 3.76 -14.63
CA GLN A 121 -26.70 4.77 -15.65
C GLN A 121 -27.98 4.44 -16.41
N GLU A 122 -28.15 3.18 -16.82
CA GLU A 122 -29.34 2.69 -17.50
C GLU A 122 -30.59 2.83 -16.62
N GLU A 123 -30.52 2.42 -15.35
CA GLU A 123 -31.65 2.54 -14.43
C GLU A 123 -31.99 4.01 -14.15
N ARG A 124 -30.98 4.88 -14.00
CA ARG A 124 -31.19 6.33 -13.85
C ARG A 124 -31.92 6.90 -15.06
N VAL A 125 -31.50 6.54 -16.27
CA VAL A 125 -32.15 7.00 -17.52
C VAL A 125 -33.59 6.47 -17.59
N ARG A 126 -33.82 5.21 -17.24
CA ARG A 126 -35.17 4.61 -17.19
C ARG A 126 -36.07 5.35 -16.20
N LEU A 127 -35.60 5.59 -14.98
CA LEU A 127 -36.37 6.29 -13.94
C LEU A 127 -36.67 7.74 -14.34
N LEU A 128 -35.70 8.44 -14.94
CA LEU A 128 -35.91 9.79 -15.46
C LEU A 128 -36.99 9.82 -16.54
N LYS A 129 -36.96 8.87 -17.48
CA LYS A 129 -37.99 8.74 -18.51
C LYS A 129 -39.38 8.48 -17.92
N LEU A 130 -39.48 7.56 -16.95
CA LEU A 130 -40.76 7.27 -16.28
C LEU A 130 -41.31 8.49 -15.53
N LEU A 131 -40.43 9.27 -14.88
CA LEU A 131 -40.83 10.51 -14.20
C LEU A 131 -41.32 11.57 -15.21
N GLU A 132 -40.64 11.69 -16.35
CA GLU A 132 -41.03 12.60 -17.43
C GLU A 132 -42.41 12.22 -17.98
N ASP A 133 -42.63 10.94 -18.28
CA ASP A 133 -43.91 10.40 -18.73
C ASP A 133 -45.03 10.68 -17.72
N GLN A 134 -44.79 10.40 -16.43
CA GLN A 134 -45.73 10.70 -15.35
C GLN A 134 -46.03 12.20 -15.28
N SER A 135 -45.01 13.06 -15.35
CA SER A 135 -45.20 14.51 -15.32
C SER A 135 -46.05 15.00 -16.50
N GLY A 136 -45.88 14.39 -17.68
CA GLY A 136 -46.68 14.67 -18.87
C GLY A 136 -48.14 14.28 -18.68
N THR A 137 -48.40 13.08 -18.15
CA THR A 137 -49.78 12.63 -17.87
C THR A 137 -50.48 13.53 -16.86
N VAL A 138 -49.79 13.94 -15.78
CA VAL A 138 -50.36 14.85 -14.79
C VAL A 138 -50.71 16.19 -15.42
N LYS A 139 -49.84 16.75 -16.28
CA LYS A 139 -50.11 18.00 -17.01
C LYS A 139 -51.36 17.90 -17.88
N LEU A 140 -51.50 16.81 -18.64
CA LEU A 140 -52.69 16.58 -19.48
C LEU A 140 -53.96 16.49 -18.63
N LEU A 141 -53.94 15.74 -17.53
CA LEU A 141 -55.08 15.63 -16.62
C LEU A 141 -55.44 16.97 -15.97
N THR A 142 -54.45 17.80 -15.62
CA THR A 142 -54.71 19.15 -15.09
C THR A 142 -55.31 20.08 -16.15
N ASP A 143 -54.86 19.98 -17.40
CA ASP A 143 -55.38 20.79 -18.50
C ASP A 143 -56.82 20.38 -18.87
N GLU A 144 -57.12 19.08 -18.88
CA GLU A 144 -58.47 18.54 -19.10
C GLU A 144 -59.43 19.02 -18.01
N ARG A 145 -59.04 18.92 -16.73
CA ARG A 145 -59.83 19.41 -15.60
C ARG A 145 -60.12 20.91 -15.71
N ALA A 146 -59.12 21.72 -16.09
CA ALA A 146 -59.31 23.15 -16.27
C ALA A 146 -60.31 23.45 -17.40
N LYS A 147 -60.28 22.69 -18.50
CA LYS A 147 -61.27 22.82 -19.60
C LYS A 147 -62.67 22.46 -19.12
N GLU A 148 -62.84 21.32 -18.45
CA GLU A 148 -64.13 20.89 -17.90
C GLU A 148 -64.72 21.94 -16.93
N GLU A 149 -63.90 22.52 -16.05
CA GLU A 149 -64.33 23.58 -15.13
C GLU A 149 -64.83 24.83 -15.89
N THR A 150 -64.15 25.22 -16.97
CA THR A 150 -64.60 26.35 -17.80
C THR A 150 -65.88 26.06 -18.58
N GLU A 151 -66.03 24.84 -19.10
CA GLU A 151 -67.24 24.42 -19.82
C GLU A 151 -68.44 24.30 -18.89
N ALA A 152 -68.23 23.73 -17.70
CA ALA A 152 -69.23 23.63 -16.65
C ALA A 152 -69.68 25.03 -16.18
N ALA A 153 -68.73 25.96 -15.96
CA ALA A 153 -69.05 27.34 -15.62
C ALA A 153 -69.85 28.05 -16.73
N ARG A 154 -69.47 27.86 -18.00
CA ARG A 154 -70.20 28.43 -19.17
C ARG A 154 -71.61 27.87 -19.28
N THR A 155 -71.79 26.55 -19.19
CA THR A 155 -73.12 25.92 -19.25
C THR A 155 -73.99 26.28 -18.05
N PHE A 156 -73.40 26.38 -16.85
CA PHE A 156 -74.09 26.85 -15.65
C PHE A 156 -74.63 28.26 -15.86
N TRP A 157 -73.80 29.22 -16.27
CA TRP A 157 -74.23 30.60 -16.51
C TRP A 157 -75.20 30.74 -17.69
N GLN A 158 -75.06 29.94 -18.75
CA GLN A 158 -76.05 29.88 -19.84
C GLN A 158 -77.41 29.36 -19.35
N LYS A 159 -77.47 28.36 -18.46
CA LYS A 159 -78.75 27.90 -17.88
C LYS A 159 -79.35 28.91 -16.91
N VAL A 160 -78.52 29.60 -16.12
CA VAL A 160 -78.96 30.56 -15.11
C VAL A 160 -79.41 31.89 -15.72
N PHE A 161 -78.72 32.39 -16.74
CA PHE A 161 -79.01 33.71 -17.34
C PHE A 161 -79.49 33.68 -18.81
N GLY A 162 -79.35 32.55 -19.52
CA GLY A 162 -79.69 32.43 -20.94
C GLY A 162 -81.17 32.15 -21.25
N ARG A 163 -82.05 32.01 -20.23
CA ARG A 163 -83.50 31.93 -20.46
C ARG A 163 -84.12 33.32 -20.62
N LYS A 164 -83.84 34.00 -21.73
CA LYS A 164 -84.73 35.03 -22.28
C LYS A 164 -84.63 35.05 -23.81
N ALA A 165 -85.70 34.55 -24.45
CA ALA A 165 -86.26 34.92 -25.76
C ALA A 165 -86.70 33.66 -26.54
N ALA A 166 -87.87 33.11 -26.20
CA ALA A 166 -88.64 32.24 -27.11
C ALA A 166 -90.12 32.16 -26.66
N VAL A 167 -90.81 33.31 -26.61
CA VAL A 167 -92.29 33.48 -26.57
C VAL A 167 -92.52 34.90 -27.13
N ALA A 168 -93.33 35.20 -28.13
CA ALA A 168 -94.49 34.55 -28.74
C ALA A 168 -94.57 34.85 -30.25
N ALA A 169 -95.28 33.96 -30.97
CA ALA A 169 -95.93 34.20 -32.25
C ALA A 169 -97.23 35.00 -32.07
#